data_AF-A0A6A7G083-F1
#
_entry.id   AF-A0A6A7G083-F1
#
_cell.length_a   1.000
_cell.length_b   1.000
_cell.length_c   1.000
_cell.angle_alpha   90.00
_cell.angle_beta   90.00
_cell.angle_gamma   90.00
#
_symmetry.space_group_name_H-M   'P 1'
#
loop_
_entity.id
_entity.type
_entity.pdbx_description
1 polymer ?
#
loop_
_entity_poly.entity_id
_entity_poly.type
_entity_poly.pdbx_seq_one_letter_code
_entity_poly.pdbx_strand_id
1 'polypeptide(L)'
;TPRRSLLEDGSGQTADWQVSGSGSRVGRVVDTFRADKVLRYRANECSVSSKTGSGGGGVQLTIPSSVGQDQLTLSMDWFLQHNTSLSVTYAVKDKKPHTFHVHYLPSDTLLWTRGTRSIYYGVGLSYGWRRFTRNLLVDLQKGVAAMGHVPRTLRKISRSRVQVLSLQLCGEGRLDNLTLATAEHLQHFYAAADWLTRHQDHTGGWPITVPRTIVKDILQLASGWYSAMAQGQAISLLVRAAHHSGDLTYLHAAARATHLYTVNSTQGGVRAYFPGGYAWYEEYPTTPSLFVLNGFIYSLIGLYDLKETSTGPVSAKASELFNTGMTSLKTLVPLFDTGWGSLYDLRHFTTSRVPPKPARWDYHTTHITQLLLLSALDPDPVLRDTAERWTEYLHGKRASHN
;
A
#
# COMPACT_ATOMS: atom_id res chain seq x y z
N THR A 1 -11.95 -14.04 -10.78
CA THR A 1 -10.83 -13.48 -11.58
C THR A 1 -11.21 -12.09 -12.07
N PRO A 2 -10.27 -11.12 -12.14
CA PRO A 2 -10.56 -9.78 -12.68
C PRO A 2 -10.98 -9.85 -14.15
N ARG A 3 -11.93 -9.00 -14.57
CA ARG A 3 -12.24 -8.86 -16.00
C ARG A 3 -11.14 -8.02 -16.65
N ARG A 4 -10.62 -8.48 -17.78
CA ARG A 4 -9.51 -7.87 -18.50
C ARG A 4 -9.88 -7.70 -19.97
N SER A 5 -9.53 -6.55 -20.51
CA SER A 5 -9.63 -6.24 -21.93
C SER A 5 -8.24 -5.93 -22.44
N LEU A 6 -7.78 -6.71 -23.41
CA LEU A 6 -6.55 -6.45 -24.16
C LEU A 6 -6.84 -5.39 -25.21
N LEU A 7 -6.04 -4.33 -25.21
CA LEU A 7 -6.17 -3.21 -26.13
C LEU A 7 -5.11 -3.28 -27.24
N GLU A 8 -3.89 -3.65 -26.90
CA GLU A 8 -2.76 -3.79 -27.83
C GLU A 8 -1.70 -4.74 -27.27
N ASP A 9 -1.18 -5.65 -28.08
CA ASP A 9 -0.11 -6.61 -27.73
C ASP A 9 1.07 -6.60 -28.73
N GLY A 10 1.15 -5.59 -29.59
CA GLY A 10 2.21 -5.48 -30.59
C GLY A 10 2.19 -6.57 -31.68
N SER A 11 1.28 -7.54 -31.61
CA SER A 11 1.27 -8.77 -32.40
C SER A 11 -0.14 -9.09 -32.92
N GLY A 12 -0.93 -9.88 -32.19
CA GLY A 12 -2.22 -10.42 -32.61
C GLY A 12 -3.40 -9.46 -32.43
N GLN A 13 -3.43 -8.69 -31.34
CA GLN A 13 -4.47 -7.71 -31.05
C GLN A 13 -3.98 -6.30 -31.40
N THR A 14 -4.52 -5.75 -32.48
CA THR A 14 -4.12 -4.43 -32.97
C THR A 14 -5.17 -3.37 -32.67
N ALA A 15 -4.80 -2.33 -31.92
CA ALA A 15 -5.71 -1.22 -31.65
C ALA A 15 -5.81 -0.28 -32.85
N ASP A 16 -6.96 0.38 -33.01
CA ASP A 16 -7.16 1.44 -34.01
C ASP A 16 -6.59 2.76 -33.49
N TRP A 17 -5.29 2.94 -33.70
CA TRP A 17 -4.54 4.11 -33.26
C TRP A 17 -4.74 5.29 -34.21
N GLN A 18 -5.26 6.39 -33.68
CA GLN A 18 -5.37 7.67 -34.37
C GLN A 18 -4.02 8.39 -34.30
N VAL A 19 -3.41 8.64 -35.46
CA VAL A 19 -2.10 9.30 -35.56
C VAL A 19 -2.28 10.70 -36.13
N SER A 20 -1.78 11.70 -35.40
CA SER A 20 -1.88 13.11 -35.80
C SER A 20 -0.58 13.87 -35.54
N GLY A 21 -0.36 14.93 -36.32
CA GLY A 21 0.85 15.77 -36.27
C GLY A 21 1.97 15.30 -37.20
N SER A 22 2.81 16.23 -37.64
CA SER A 22 3.86 15.95 -38.63
C SER A 22 4.95 15.03 -38.06
N GLY A 23 5.27 13.96 -38.80
CA GLY A 23 6.27 12.96 -38.39
C GLY A 23 5.82 12.02 -37.27
N SER A 24 4.55 12.07 -36.86
CA SER A 24 3.96 11.08 -35.96
C SER A 24 3.71 9.77 -36.72
N ARG A 25 3.96 8.63 -36.07
CA ARG A 25 3.75 7.29 -36.63
C ARG A 25 3.60 6.25 -35.54
N VAL A 26 2.86 5.21 -35.85
CA VAL A 26 2.79 3.97 -35.05
C VAL A 26 3.08 2.80 -35.98
N GLY A 27 3.80 1.80 -35.47
CA GLY A 27 4.16 0.62 -36.25
C GLY A 27 4.61 -0.51 -35.34
N ARG A 28 4.76 -1.69 -35.91
CA ARG A 28 5.23 -2.88 -35.18
C ARG A 28 6.68 -3.14 -35.53
N VAL A 29 7.48 -3.43 -34.51
CA VAL A 29 8.91 -3.75 -34.66
C VAL A 29 9.25 -4.95 -33.82
N VAL A 30 10.25 -5.73 -34.23
CA VAL A 30 10.83 -6.76 -33.36
C VAL A 30 11.77 -6.07 -32.37
N ASP A 31 11.50 -6.24 -31.08
CA ASP A 31 12.38 -5.77 -30.01
C ASP A 31 13.41 -6.86 -29.70
N THR A 32 14.68 -6.57 -29.96
CA THR A 32 15.76 -7.57 -29.81
C THR A 32 15.97 -8.02 -28.38
N PHE A 33 15.68 -7.16 -27.39
CA PHE A 33 15.82 -7.51 -25.98
C PHE A 33 14.71 -8.46 -25.52
N ARG A 34 13.48 -8.24 -25.99
CA ARG A 34 12.33 -9.10 -25.66
C ARG A 34 12.19 -10.32 -26.57
N ALA A 35 12.89 -10.34 -27.70
CA ALA A 35 12.72 -11.32 -28.77
C ALA A 35 11.25 -11.46 -29.24
N ASP A 36 10.50 -10.35 -29.23
CA ASP A 36 9.07 -10.33 -29.57
C ASP A 36 8.68 -9.07 -30.36
N LYS A 37 7.53 -9.08 -31.02
CA LYS A 37 6.96 -7.91 -31.69
C LYS A 37 6.33 -6.97 -30.67
N VAL A 38 6.65 -5.69 -30.77
CA VAL A 38 6.11 -4.64 -29.90
C VAL A 38 5.57 -3.49 -30.74
N LEU A 39 4.66 -2.71 -30.14
CA LEU A 39 4.23 -1.45 -30.74
C LEU A 39 5.33 -0.40 -30.53
N ARG A 40 5.82 0.20 -31.62
CA ARG A 40 6.67 1.40 -31.59
C ARG A 40 5.83 2.61 -32.01
N TYR A 41 6.00 3.70 -31.29
CA TYR A 41 5.37 4.96 -31.63
C TYR A 41 6.37 6.11 -31.63
N ARG A 42 6.07 7.12 -32.46
CA ARG A 42 6.69 8.44 -32.43
C ARG A 42 5.57 9.47 -32.58
N ALA A 43 5.55 10.47 -31.70
CA ALA A 43 4.51 11.49 -31.60
C ALA A 43 5.17 12.83 -31.22
N ASN A 44 5.36 13.72 -32.21
CA ASN A 44 6.15 14.95 -32.04
C ASN A 44 5.31 16.15 -31.54
N GLU A 45 4.01 16.16 -31.83
CA GLU A 45 3.08 17.21 -31.43
C GLU A 45 2.08 16.62 -30.43
N CYS A 46 2.15 17.00 -29.16
CA CYS A 46 1.15 16.59 -28.17
C CYS A 46 0.63 17.82 -27.44
N SER A 47 -0.30 18.53 -28.09
CA SER A 47 -0.98 19.66 -27.45
C SER A 47 -2.35 19.21 -26.93
N VAL A 48 -2.58 19.46 -25.64
CA VAL A 48 -3.94 19.45 -25.09
C VAL A 48 -4.54 20.82 -25.42
N SER A 49 -5.07 20.99 -26.64
CA SER A 49 -5.75 22.23 -27.02
C SER A 49 -6.96 22.46 -26.11
N SER A 50 -6.93 23.56 -25.37
CA SER A 50 -7.95 23.92 -24.37
C SER A 50 -9.25 24.49 -24.96
N LYS A 51 -9.38 24.61 -26.29
CA LYS A 51 -10.47 25.37 -26.91
C LYS A 51 -11.48 24.58 -27.75
N THR A 52 -11.19 23.35 -28.20
CA THR A 52 -12.08 22.65 -29.16
C THR A 52 -12.40 21.19 -28.85
N GLY A 53 -11.89 20.60 -27.77
CA GLY A 53 -12.22 19.20 -27.41
C GLY A 53 -11.66 18.13 -28.38
N SER A 54 -11.02 18.52 -29.47
CA SER A 54 -10.18 17.67 -30.32
C SER A 54 -8.71 17.82 -29.88
N GLY A 55 -8.13 16.73 -29.37
CA GLY A 55 -6.71 16.68 -29.01
C GLY A 55 -5.85 16.89 -30.25
N GLY A 56 -5.13 18.00 -30.30
CA GLY A 56 -4.27 18.34 -31.42
C GLY A 56 -2.91 17.68 -31.27
N GLY A 57 -2.76 16.49 -31.87
CA GLY A 57 -1.48 15.82 -32.07
C GLY A 57 -1.25 14.59 -31.18
N GLY A 58 -0.46 13.64 -31.69
CA GLY A 58 0.02 12.46 -30.96
C GLY A 58 -0.54 11.14 -31.49
N VAL A 59 -0.23 10.05 -30.78
CA VAL A 59 -0.76 8.71 -31.07
C VAL A 59 -1.81 8.38 -30.02
N GLN A 60 -3.09 8.40 -30.42
CA GLN A 60 -4.24 8.29 -29.52
C GLN A 60 -5.02 7.01 -29.77
N LEU A 61 -5.46 6.37 -28.69
CA LEU A 61 -6.39 5.25 -28.70
C LEU A 61 -7.67 5.65 -27.97
N THR A 62 -8.79 5.64 -28.68
CA THR A 62 -10.12 5.78 -28.05
C THR A 62 -10.49 4.47 -27.39
N ILE A 63 -10.97 4.51 -26.15
CA ILE A 63 -11.38 3.28 -25.44
C ILE A 63 -12.64 2.70 -26.11
N PRO A 64 -12.61 1.43 -26.56
CA PRO A 64 -13.77 0.81 -27.19
C PRO A 64 -14.97 0.72 -26.24
N SER A 65 -16.18 0.80 -26.78
CA SER A 65 -17.43 0.65 -26.01
C SER A 65 -17.60 -0.74 -25.37
N SER A 66 -16.87 -1.75 -25.87
CA SER A 66 -16.82 -3.09 -25.29
C SER A 66 -16.05 -3.16 -23.96
N VAL A 67 -15.22 -2.16 -23.64
CA VAL A 67 -14.51 -2.09 -22.36
C VAL A 67 -15.45 -1.59 -21.28
N GLY A 68 -15.59 -2.36 -20.20
CA GLY A 68 -16.46 -2.03 -19.07
C GLY A 68 -15.98 -0.76 -18.35
N GLN A 69 -16.94 0.09 -17.94
CA GLN A 69 -16.66 1.33 -17.19
C GLN A 69 -15.92 1.08 -15.87
N ASP A 70 -16.03 -0.13 -15.31
CA ASP A 70 -15.38 -0.54 -14.07
C ASP A 70 -13.94 -1.03 -14.25
N GLN A 71 -13.46 -1.20 -15.49
CA GLN A 71 -12.08 -1.58 -15.81
C GLN A 71 -11.14 -0.36 -15.70
N LEU A 72 -10.90 0.08 -14.45
CA LEU A 72 -10.12 1.27 -14.12
C LEU A 72 -8.70 0.96 -13.66
N THR A 73 -8.17 -0.21 -13.97
CA THR A 73 -6.75 -0.55 -13.74
C THR A 73 -6.04 -0.70 -15.08
N LEU A 74 -5.15 0.22 -15.39
CA LEU A 74 -4.34 0.21 -16.60
C LEU A 74 -3.07 -0.59 -16.34
N SER A 75 -2.70 -1.47 -17.26
CA SER A 75 -1.40 -2.13 -17.24
C SER A 75 -0.80 -2.24 -18.63
N MET A 76 0.51 -2.06 -18.74
CA MET A 76 1.27 -2.30 -19.97
C MET A 76 2.73 -2.60 -19.62
N ASP A 77 3.43 -3.26 -20.53
CA ASP A 77 4.88 -3.21 -20.53
C ASP A 77 5.27 -1.98 -21.34
N TRP A 78 6.05 -1.10 -20.74
CA TRP A 78 6.36 0.20 -21.32
C TRP A 78 7.86 0.44 -21.33
N PHE A 79 8.38 0.76 -22.51
CA PHE A 79 9.76 1.21 -22.65
C PHE A 79 9.83 2.71 -22.41
N LEU A 80 10.28 3.10 -21.22
CA LEU A 80 10.41 4.51 -20.85
C LEU A 80 11.75 5.08 -21.34
N GLN A 81 11.70 6.26 -21.98
CA GLN A 81 12.87 7.11 -22.30
C GLN A 81 12.53 8.58 -22.03
N HIS A 82 13.52 9.49 -22.14
CA HIS A 82 13.42 10.88 -21.69
C HIS A 82 12.19 11.67 -22.20
N ASN A 83 11.76 11.46 -23.44
CA ASN A 83 10.66 12.21 -24.06
C ASN A 83 9.31 11.49 -24.05
N THR A 84 9.22 10.32 -23.42
CA THR A 84 8.02 9.48 -23.46
C THR A 84 6.97 9.99 -22.48
N SER A 85 5.70 10.06 -22.87
CA SER A 85 4.62 10.20 -21.90
C SER A 85 3.35 9.47 -22.32
N LEU A 86 2.54 9.14 -21.31
CA LEU A 86 1.20 8.58 -21.47
C LEU A 86 0.22 9.54 -20.80
N SER A 87 -0.84 9.91 -21.52
CA SER A 87 -1.94 10.70 -20.99
C SER A 87 -3.24 9.91 -21.05
N VAL A 88 -4.02 9.94 -19.96
CA VAL A 88 -5.33 9.30 -19.87
C VAL A 88 -6.38 10.39 -19.73
N THR A 89 -7.37 10.38 -20.63
CA THR A 89 -8.49 11.33 -20.61
C THR A 89 -9.70 10.70 -19.95
N TYR A 90 -10.31 11.41 -19.01
CA TYR A 90 -11.45 10.97 -18.22
C TYR A 90 -12.66 11.87 -18.47
N ALA A 91 -13.84 11.28 -18.58
CA ALA A 91 -15.10 11.96 -18.30
C ALA A 91 -15.52 11.67 -16.86
N VAL A 92 -15.83 12.73 -16.11
CA VAL A 92 -16.41 12.65 -14.77
C VAL A 92 -17.83 13.21 -14.81
N LYS A 93 -18.81 12.35 -14.55
CA LYS A 93 -20.22 12.71 -14.44
C LYS A 93 -20.43 13.59 -13.21
N ASP A 94 -20.98 14.77 -13.41
CA ASP A 94 -21.46 15.70 -12.38
C ASP A 94 -22.62 16.52 -12.98
N LYS A 95 -23.19 17.49 -12.24
CA LYS A 95 -24.22 18.40 -12.75
C LYS A 95 -23.83 19.02 -14.10
N LYS A 96 -22.53 19.32 -14.27
CA LYS A 96 -21.91 19.62 -15.57
C LYS A 96 -20.81 18.58 -15.81
N PRO A 97 -20.74 17.90 -16.96
CA PRO A 97 -19.67 16.96 -17.24
C PRO A 97 -18.29 17.64 -17.16
N HIS A 98 -17.34 16.98 -16.52
CA HIS A 98 -15.96 17.46 -16.41
C HIS A 98 -15.02 16.51 -17.14
N THR A 99 -14.09 17.07 -17.90
CA THR A 99 -12.99 16.32 -18.53
C THR A 99 -11.71 16.55 -17.74
N PHE A 100 -11.02 15.47 -17.38
CA PHE A 100 -9.71 15.52 -16.72
C PHE A 100 -8.67 14.78 -17.55
N HIS A 101 -7.41 15.21 -17.44
CA HIS A 101 -6.28 14.56 -18.07
C HIS A 101 -5.26 14.19 -16.98
N VAL A 102 -4.90 12.91 -16.90
CA VAL A 102 -3.83 12.42 -16.03
C VAL A 102 -2.65 12.00 -16.89
N HIS A 103 -1.50 12.61 -16.64
CA HIS A 103 -0.28 12.45 -17.42
C HIS A 103 0.76 11.69 -16.60
N TYR A 104 1.37 10.67 -17.20
CA TYR A 104 2.48 9.90 -16.66
C TYR A 104 3.72 10.14 -17.51
N LEU A 105 4.81 10.59 -16.88
CA LEU A 105 6.03 10.98 -17.59
C LEU A 105 7.30 10.76 -16.74
N PRO A 106 8.47 10.58 -17.36
CA PRO A 106 9.76 10.54 -16.67
C PRO A 106 9.97 11.79 -15.84
N SER A 107 9.88 11.64 -14.52
CA SER A 107 10.09 12.69 -13.52
C SER A 107 10.10 12.03 -12.14
N ASP A 108 10.88 12.57 -11.23
CA ASP A 108 10.87 12.17 -9.82
C ASP A 108 9.84 12.98 -8.99
N THR A 109 9.20 13.99 -9.60
CA THR A 109 8.10 14.72 -8.95
C THR A 109 6.90 13.78 -8.80
N LEU A 110 6.57 13.43 -7.57
CA LEU A 110 5.51 12.47 -7.25
C LEU A 110 4.15 12.81 -7.89
N LEU A 111 3.68 14.04 -7.67
CA LEU A 111 2.37 14.51 -8.12
C LEU A 111 2.38 16.04 -8.24
N TRP A 112 1.93 16.58 -9.36
CA TRP A 112 1.66 18.01 -9.52
C TRP A 112 0.48 18.27 -10.45
N THR A 113 -0.03 19.50 -10.45
CA THR A 113 -1.20 19.90 -11.25
C THR A 113 -0.89 21.15 -12.05
N ARG A 114 -1.41 21.25 -13.27
CA ARG A 114 -1.32 22.46 -14.11
C ARG A 114 -2.71 22.85 -14.62
N GLY A 115 -3.06 24.12 -14.48
CA GLY A 115 -4.40 24.59 -14.84
C GLY A 115 -5.50 23.92 -13.99
N THR A 116 -6.70 23.79 -14.55
CA THR A 116 -7.88 23.32 -13.80
C THR A 116 -8.21 21.84 -14.01
N ARG A 117 -7.54 21.16 -14.95
CA ARG A 117 -7.93 19.82 -15.43
C ARG A 117 -6.77 18.87 -15.75
N SER A 118 -5.51 19.28 -15.57
CA SER A 118 -4.34 18.44 -15.85
C SER A 118 -3.60 18.06 -14.58
N ILE A 119 -3.45 16.75 -14.39
CA ILE A 119 -2.78 16.08 -13.26
C ILE A 119 -1.57 15.36 -13.83
N TYR A 120 -0.45 15.41 -13.13
CA TYR A 120 0.79 14.80 -13.58
C TYR A 120 1.39 13.94 -12.48
N TYR A 121 1.81 12.74 -12.85
CA TYR A 121 2.55 11.81 -11.99
C TYR A 121 3.92 11.54 -12.61
N GLY A 122 4.96 11.76 -11.82
CA GLY A 122 6.30 11.29 -12.15
C GLY A 122 6.39 9.78 -11.97
N VAL A 123 6.90 9.09 -12.97
CA VAL A 123 7.08 7.63 -12.95
C VAL A 123 8.55 7.23 -12.77
N GLY A 124 9.37 8.13 -12.23
CA GLY A 124 10.81 7.97 -12.02
C GLY A 124 11.63 8.11 -13.31
N LEU A 125 12.94 8.28 -13.12
CA LEU A 125 13.91 8.45 -14.21
C LEU A 125 14.61 7.16 -14.67
N SER A 126 14.23 5.99 -14.14
CA SER A 126 14.75 4.70 -14.60
C SER A 126 14.20 4.37 -15.99
N TYR A 127 15.05 4.50 -17.01
CA TYR A 127 14.72 4.20 -18.41
C TYR A 127 14.81 2.70 -18.72
N GLY A 128 14.16 2.28 -19.81
CA GLY A 128 14.09 0.88 -20.26
C GLY A 128 12.71 0.24 -20.11
N TRP A 129 12.65 -1.06 -20.35
CA TRP A 129 11.43 -1.86 -20.22
C TRP A 129 11.03 -2.03 -18.76
N ARG A 130 9.75 -1.83 -18.46
CA ARG A 130 9.17 -2.10 -17.15
C ARG A 130 7.69 -2.37 -17.24
N ARG A 131 7.18 -3.11 -16.25
CA ARG A 131 5.75 -3.25 -16.04
C ARG A 131 5.21 -1.98 -15.42
N PHE A 132 4.27 -1.34 -16.10
CA PHE A 132 3.56 -0.15 -15.63
C PHE A 132 2.12 -0.52 -15.32
N THR A 133 1.69 -0.37 -14.06
CA THR A 133 0.33 -0.68 -13.61
C THR A 133 -0.20 0.46 -12.74
N ARG A 134 -1.39 0.99 -13.05
CA ARG A 134 -2.01 2.13 -12.35
C ARG A 134 -3.49 1.89 -12.08
N ASN A 135 -3.92 2.22 -10.86
CA ASN A 135 -5.34 2.37 -10.54
C ASN A 135 -5.79 3.79 -10.92
N LEU A 136 -6.43 3.90 -12.08
CA LEU A 136 -6.80 5.16 -12.70
C LEU A 136 -7.80 5.97 -11.85
N LEU A 137 -8.68 5.29 -11.10
CA LEU A 137 -9.60 5.97 -10.19
C LEU A 137 -8.86 6.62 -9.02
N VAL A 138 -7.91 5.90 -8.42
CA VAL A 138 -7.10 6.42 -7.30
C VAL A 138 -6.25 7.59 -7.79
N ASP A 139 -5.61 7.45 -8.94
CA ASP A 139 -4.77 8.51 -9.52
C ASP A 139 -5.57 9.78 -9.82
N LEU A 140 -6.79 9.63 -10.35
CA LEU A 140 -7.70 10.76 -10.53
C LEU A 140 -8.11 11.38 -9.19
N GLN A 141 -8.55 10.58 -8.21
CA GLN A 141 -8.99 11.09 -6.90
C GLN A 141 -7.88 11.85 -6.17
N LYS A 142 -6.66 11.28 -6.15
CA LYS A 142 -5.49 11.90 -5.50
C LYS A 142 -5.05 13.16 -6.23
N GLY A 143 -5.05 13.14 -7.56
CA GLY A 143 -4.72 14.31 -8.36
C GLY A 143 -5.71 15.44 -8.21
N VAL A 144 -7.02 15.15 -8.19
CA VAL A 144 -8.07 16.14 -7.91
C VAL A 144 -7.95 16.69 -6.49
N ALA A 145 -7.61 15.86 -5.49
CA ALA A 145 -7.39 16.32 -4.12
C ALA A 145 -6.17 17.24 -3.97
N ALA A 146 -5.16 17.10 -4.85
CA ALA A 146 -3.97 17.96 -4.87
C ALA A 146 -4.19 19.30 -5.59
N MET A 147 -5.30 19.48 -6.30
CA MET A 147 -5.63 20.75 -6.95
C MET A 147 -6.06 21.79 -5.92
N GLY A 148 -5.59 23.03 -6.08
CA GLY A 148 -5.90 24.12 -5.13
C GLY A 148 -7.38 24.51 -5.07
N HIS A 149 -8.11 24.45 -6.19
CA HIS A 149 -9.54 24.79 -6.22
C HIS A 149 -10.35 23.77 -7.02
N VAL A 150 -11.17 22.98 -6.31
CA VAL A 150 -12.07 21.99 -6.90
C VAL A 150 -13.48 22.11 -6.30
N PRO A 151 -14.55 22.04 -7.13
CA PRO A 151 -15.93 21.95 -6.66
C PRO A 151 -16.10 20.85 -5.59
N ARG A 152 -16.88 21.12 -4.54
CA ARG A 152 -17.11 20.14 -3.45
C ARG A 152 -17.62 18.78 -3.96
N THR A 153 -18.42 18.78 -5.02
CA THR A 153 -18.98 17.57 -5.67
C THR A 153 -17.92 16.66 -6.27
N LEU A 154 -16.73 17.18 -6.57
CA LEU A 154 -15.60 16.45 -7.16
C LEU A 154 -14.52 16.08 -6.13
N ARG A 155 -14.68 16.46 -4.85
CA ARG A 155 -13.75 16.02 -3.79
C ARG A 155 -13.83 14.52 -3.49
N LYS A 156 -14.96 13.89 -3.81
CA LYS A 156 -15.19 12.45 -3.64
C LYS A 156 -15.82 11.89 -4.91
N ILE A 157 -14.99 11.50 -5.86
CA ILE A 157 -15.40 10.91 -7.13
C ILE A 157 -15.61 9.40 -6.92
N SER A 158 -16.81 8.89 -7.17
CA SER A 158 -17.09 7.45 -7.12
C SER A 158 -16.79 6.77 -8.45
N ARG A 159 -16.57 5.44 -8.42
CA ARG A 159 -16.33 4.62 -9.61
C ARG A 159 -17.39 4.80 -10.70
N SER A 160 -18.67 4.80 -10.33
CA SER A 160 -19.81 4.94 -11.26
C SER A 160 -19.83 6.28 -12.02
N ARG A 161 -19.11 7.29 -11.53
CA ARG A 161 -19.04 8.62 -12.14
C ARG A 161 -17.89 8.78 -13.12
N VAL A 162 -16.98 7.81 -13.23
CA VAL A 162 -15.76 7.94 -14.04
C VAL A 162 -15.84 7.07 -15.27
N GLN A 163 -15.47 7.62 -16.42
CA GLN A 163 -15.29 6.88 -17.66
C GLN A 163 -13.94 7.26 -18.27
N VAL A 164 -13.14 6.27 -18.65
CA VAL A 164 -11.91 6.48 -19.41
C VAL A 164 -12.29 6.64 -20.88
N LEU A 165 -11.92 7.77 -21.49
CA LEU A 165 -12.28 8.10 -22.87
C LEU A 165 -11.19 7.69 -23.85
N SER A 166 -9.93 8.01 -23.54
CA SER A 166 -8.81 7.74 -24.42
C SER A 166 -7.47 7.67 -23.70
N LEU A 167 -6.53 7.02 -24.35
CA LEU A 167 -5.10 7.00 -24.02
C LEU A 167 -4.35 7.75 -25.12
N GLN A 168 -3.38 8.57 -24.77
CA GLN A 168 -2.56 9.33 -25.71
C GLN A 168 -1.09 9.14 -25.38
N LEU A 169 -0.32 8.70 -26.37
CA LEU A 169 1.12 8.48 -26.28
C LEU A 169 1.85 9.64 -26.98
N CYS A 170 2.89 10.13 -26.31
CA CYS A 170 3.69 11.26 -26.75
C CYS A 170 5.18 10.97 -26.69
N GLY A 171 5.94 11.65 -27.53
CA GLY A 171 7.37 11.40 -27.72
C GLY A 171 7.63 10.14 -28.51
N GLU A 172 8.74 9.48 -28.21
CA GLU A 172 9.09 8.20 -28.83
C GLU A 172 9.16 7.12 -27.76
N GLY A 173 8.71 5.92 -28.12
CA GLY A 173 8.67 4.81 -27.19
C GLY A 173 8.24 3.50 -27.83
N ARG A 174 8.23 2.47 -26.98
CA ARG A 174 7.72 1.14 -27.29
C ARG A 174 6.80 0.68 -26.16
N LEU A 175 5.77 -0.08 -26.51
CA LEU A 175 4.89 -0.71 -25.53
C LEU A 175 4.42 -2.07 -26.01
N ASP A 176 3.93 -2.85 -25.05
CA ASP A 176 3.32 -4.15 -25.27
C ASP A 176 2.32 -4.45 -24.14
N ASN A 177 1.42 -5.42 -24.34
CA ASN A 177 0.46 -5.92 -23.36
C ASN A 177 -0.39 -4.83 -22.67
N LEU A 178 -0.84 -3.85 -23.45
CA LEU A 178 -1.70 -2.76 -23.00
C LEU A 178 -3.09 -3.30 -22.69
N THR A 179 -3.49 -3.22 -21.42
CA THR A 179 -4.72 -3.80 -20.91
C THR A 179 -5.43 -2.85 -19.96
N LEU A 180 -6.77 -2.93 -19.95
CA LEU A 180 -7.60 -2.40 -18.88
C LEU A 180 -8.26 -3.56 -18.12
N ALA A 181 -8.19 -3.53 -16.80
CA ALA A 181 -8.74 -4.56 -15.93
C ALA A 181 -9.53 -3.97 -14.76
N THR A 182 -10.40 -4.78 -14.17
CA THR A 182 -11.11 -4.39 -12.93
C THR A 182 -10.17 -4.31 -11.73
N ALA A 183 -9.10 -5.11 -11.70
CA ALA A 183 -8.06 -5.09 -10.68
C ALA A 183 -6.78 -5.80 -11.15
N GLU A 184 -5.64 -5.42 -10.54
CA GLU A 184 -4.32 -6.06 -10.67
C GLU A 184 -3.72 -6.29 -9.27
N HIS A 185 -4.40 -7.08 -8.44
CA HIS A 185 -4.02 -7.25 -7.03
C HIS A 185 -2.61 -7.80 -6.85
N LEU A 186 -2.21 -8.78 -7.66
CA LEU A 186 -0.89 -9.40 -7.57
C LEU A 186 0.24 -8.42 -7.94
N GLN A 187 0.02 -7.53 -8.91
CA GLN A 187 1.00 -6.49 -9.27
C GLN A 187 1.21 -5.49 -8.13
N HIS A 188 0.13 -5.04 -7.49
CA HIS A 188 0.23 -4.15 -6.32
C HIS A 188 0.88 -4.85 -5.11
N PHE A 189 0.59 -6.14 -4.93
CA PHE A 189 1.19 -6.97 -3.88
C PHE A 189 2.71 -7.05 -4.04
N TYR A 190 3.21 -7.40 -5.23
CA TYR A 190 4.65 -7.46 -5.47
C TYR A 190 5.31 -6.08 -5.48
N ALA A 191 4.63 -5.03 -5.96
CA ALA A 191 5.16 -3.67 -5.85
C ALA A 191 5.47 -3.28 -4.39
N ALA A 192 4.62 -3.70 -3.43
CA ALA A 192 4.88 -3.51 -2.01
C ALA A 192 6.02 -4.40 -1.49
N ALA A 193 6.07 -5.68 -1.88
CA ALA A 193 7.11 -6.62 -1.46
C ALA A 193 8.51 -6.21 -1.96
N ASP A 194 8.59 -5.79 -3.23
CA ASP A 194 9.82 -5.29 -3.86
C ASP A 194 10.26 -3.97 -3.24
N TRP A 195 9.32 -3.11 -2.85
CA TRP A 195 9.65 -1.88 -2.13
C TRP A 195 10.26 -2.21 -0.77
N LEU A 196 9.62 -3.07 0.03
CA LEU A 196 10.12 -3.48 1.34
C LEU A 196 11.51 -4.13 1.25
N THR A 197 11.72 -5.01 0.28
CA THR A 197 13.00 -5.69 0.09
C THR A 197 14.12 -4.71 -0.24
N ARG A 198 13.86 -3.70 -1.09
CA ARG A 198 14.86 -2.70 -1.51
C ARG A 198 15.14 -1.61 -0.48
N HIS A 199 14.19 -1.34 0.42
CA HIS A 199 14.27 -0.23 1.39
C HIS A 199 14.44 -0.70 2.83
N GLN A 200 14.74 -1.99 3.04
CA GLN A 200 15.17 -2.49 4.34
C GLN A 200 16.61 -2.04 4.59
N ASP A 201 16.89 -1.48 5.77
CA ASP A 201 18.24 -1.08 6.14
C ASP A 201 19.09 -2.25 6.66
N HIS A 202 20.35 -1.93 6.99
CA HIS A 202 21.33 -2.89 7.50
C HIS A 202 20.97 -3.49 8.87
N THR A 203 20.09 -2.86 9.66
CA THR A 203 19.58 -3.39 10.93
C THR A 203 18.38 -4.33 10.74
N GLY A 204 17.91 -4.49 9.50
CA GLY A 204 16.71 -5.25 9.18
C GLY A 204 15.41 -4.44 9.32
N GLY A 205 15.50 -3.14 9.57
CA GLY A 205 14.37 -2.26 9.80
C GLY A 205 13.87 -1.52 8.56
N TRP A 206 12.69 -0.90 8.70
CA TRP A 206 12.20 0.17 7.82
C TRP A 206 12.04 1.45 8.67
N PRO A 207 13.03 2.37 8.63
CA PRO A 207 13.05 3.52 9.52
C PRO A 207 11.94 4.50 9.16
N ILE A 208 11.19 4.95 10.15
CA ILE A 208 10.11 5.93 9.95
C ILE A 208 10.73 7.33 9.97
N THR A 209 10.85 7.94 8.80
CA THR A 209 11.60 9.18 8.58
C THR A 209 10.84 10.46 8.98
N VAL A 210 9.84 10.34 9.85
CA VAL A 210 9.08 11.47 10.39
C VAL A 210 9.02 11.37 11.92
N PRO A 211 9.13 12.50 12.63
CA PRO A 211 8.96 12.51 14.08
C PRO A 211 7.51 12.17 14.44
N ARG A 212 7.32 11.60 15.64
CA ARG A 212 5.99 11.23 16.15
C ARG A 212 5.81 11.72 17.58
N THR A 213 4.80 12.56 17.81
CA THR A 213 4.39 12.98 19.14
C THR A 213 3.14 12.21 19.56
N ILE A 214 3.23 11.40 20.62
CA ILE A 214 2.14 10.56 21.12
C ILE A 214 1.41 11.26 22.27
N VAL A 215 2.18 11.87 23.17
CA VAL A 215 1.69 12.76 24.22
C VAL A 215 2.55 14.01 24.13
N LYS A 216 1.89 15.17 23.93
CA LYS A 216 2.58 16.45 23.77
C LYS A 216 3.53 16.66 24.96
N ASP A 217 4.76 17.05 24.65
CA ASP A 217 5.83 17.36 25.62
C ASP A 217 6.25 16.21 26.56
N ILE A 218 5.75 14.99 26.37
CA ILE A 218 6.06 13.83 27.22
C ILE A 218 6.59 12.65 26.41
N LEU A 219 5.87 12.21 25.37
CA LEU A 219 6.23 11.04 24.56
C LEU A 219 6.44 11.45 23.10
N GLN A 220 7.70 11.56 22.72
CA GLN A 220 8.13 11.94 21.38
C GLN A 220 9.17 10.96 20.84
N LEU A 221 9.07 10.68 19.55
CA LEU A 221 10.04 9.90 18.79
C LEU A 221 10.65 10.82 17.73
N ALA A 222 11.98 10.89 17.73
CA ALA A 222 12.73 11.53 16.65
C ALA A 222 12.62 10.71 15.36
N SER A 223 12.82 11.35 14.21
CA SER A 223 12.89 10.66 12.91
C SER A 223 13.93 9.52 12.93
N GLY A 224 13.59 8.40 12.28
CA GLY A 224 14.45 7.19 12.22
C GLY A 224 14.05 6.06 13.19
N TRP A 225 12.96 6.22 13.93
CA TRP A 225 12.43 5.18 14.81
C TRP A 225 11.83 3.99 14.03
N TYR A 226 11.81 2.80 14.63
CA TYR A 226 11.17 1.60 14.08
C TYR A 226 9.87 1.27 14.81
N SER A 227 9.02 0.46 14.18
CA SER A 227 7.76 -0.01 14.76
C SER A 227 7.66 -1.52 14.69
N ALA A 228 7.35 -2.19 15.80
CA ALA A 228 7.10 -3.63 15.79
C ALA A 228 5.93 -4.01 14.86
N MET A 229 4.94 -3.12 14.72
CA MET A 229 3.84 -3.31 13.77
C MET A 229 4.34 -3.24 12.33
N ALA A 230 5.19 -2.26 11.99
CA ALA A 230 5.78 -2.16 10.66
C ALA A 230 6.62 -3.41 10.33
N GLN A 231 7.44 -3.86 11.28
CA GLN A 231 8.23 -5.08 11.11
C GLN A 231 7.33 -6.30 10.88
N GLY A 232 6.30 -6.51 11.71
CA GLY A 232 5.38 -7.64 11.60
C GLY A 232 4.61 -7.67 10.29
N GLN A 233 4.02 -6.54 9.91
CA GLN A 233 3.28 -6.40 8.65
C GLN A 233 4.18 -6.65 7.43
N ALA A 234 5.41 -6.14 7.46
CA ALA A 234 6.37 -6.38 6.39
C ALA A 234 6.78 -7.85 6.31
N ILE A 235 7.05 -8.50 7.45
CA ILE A 235 7.34 -9.94 7.51
C ILE A 235 6.18 -10.73 6.91
N SER A 236 4.93 -10.46 7.33
CA SER A 236 3.72 -11.12 6.79
C SER A 236 3.61 -11.00 5.27
N LEU A 237 3.87 -9.82 4.70
CA LEU A 237 3.83 -9.61 3.25
C LEU A 237 4.95 -10.36 2.53
N LEU A 238 6.19 -10.23 3.02
CA LEU A 238 7.38 -10.83 2.43
C LEU A 238 7.33 -12.36 2.46
N VAL A 239 6.85 -12.95 3.55
CA VAL A 239 6.66 -14.40 3.66
C VAL A 239 5.64 -14.89 2.61
N ARG A 240 4.51 -14.19 2.45
CA ARG A 240 3.54 -14.52 1.40
C ARG A 240 4.13 -14.37 -0.01
N ALA A 241 5.00 -13.38 -0.21
CA ALA A 241 5.67 -13.17 -1.49
C ALA A 241 6.67 -14.30 -1.79
N ALA A 242 7.47 -14.70 -0.80
CA ALA A 242 8.37 -15.85 -0.89
C ALA A 242 7.60 -17.14 -1.21
N HIS A 243 6.52 -17.41 -0.46
CA HIS A 243 5.69 -18.60 -0.66
C HIS A 243 5.07 -18.65 -2.06
N HIS A 244 4.55 -17.52 -2.56
CA HIS A 244 3.91 -17.48 -3.87
C HIS A 244 4.92 -17.51 -5.04
N SER A 245 6.08 -16.85 -4.92
CA SER A 245 7.08 -16.75 -6.01
C SER A 245 8.11 -17.87 -6.03
N GLY A 246 8.42 -18.46 -4.88
CA GLY A 246 9.62 -19.26 -4.68
C GLY A 246 10.92 -18.44 -4.52
N ASP A 247 10.86 -17.11 -4.57
CA ASP A 247 12.04 -16.24 -4.43
C ASP A 247 12.42 -16.07 -2.95
N LEU A 248 13.55 -16.67 -2.57
CA LEU A 248 14.09 -16.63 -1.21
C LEU A 248 14.58 -15.25 -0.78
N THR A 249 14.76 -14.29 -1.71
CA THR A 249 15.14 -12.92 -1.39
C THR A 249 14.15 -12.28 -0.41
N TYR A 250 12.85 -12.52 -0.61
CA TYR A 250 11.81 -12.04 0.30
C TYR A 250 11.91 -12.70 1.68
N LEU A 251 12.18 -14.01 1.73
CA LEU A 251 12.33 -14.74 2.99
C LEU A 251 13.56 -14.28 3.78
N HIS A 252 14.68 -14.01 3.09
CA HIS A 252 15.87 -13.44 3.72
C HIS A 252 15.60 -12.03 4.29
N ALA A 253 14.85 -11.18 3.59
CA ALA A 253 14.45 -9.88 4.10
C ALA A 253 13.55 -10.00 5.34
N ALA A 254 12.57 -10.91 5.31
CA ALA A 254 11.72 -11.22 6.46
C ALA A 254 12.53 -11.73 7.67
N ALA A 255 13.51 -12.61 7.44
CA ALA A 255 14.39 -13.12 8.51
C ALA A 255 15.20 -12.01 9.18
N ARG A 256 15.79 -11.09 8.40
CA ARG A 256 16.55 -9.94 8.94
C ARG A 256 15.67 -9.02 9.80
N ALA A 257 14.40 -8.86 9.43
CA ALA A 257 13.47 -8.00 10.17
C ALA A 257 13.23 -8.41 11.62
N THR A 258 13.52 -9.68 11.97
CA THR A 258 13.44 -10.19 13.35
C THR A 258 14.51 -9.61 14.29
N HIS A 259 15.58 -9.02 13.78
CA HIS A 259 16.67 -8.50 14.62
C HIS A 259 16.19 -7.43 15.60
N LEU A 260 15.38 -6.47 15.17
CA LEU A 260 14.91 -5.36 16.01
C LEU A 260 14.09 -5.80 17.23
N TYR A 261 13.46 -6.98 17.18
CA TYR A 261 12.74 -7.58 18.31
C TYR A 261 13.67 -8.05 19.44
N THR A 262 14.97 -8.16 19.18
CA THR A 262 15.98 -8.54 20.16
C THR A 262 16.70 -7.33 20.77
N VAL A 263 16.42 -6.13 20.26
CA VAL A 263 17.05 -4.87 20.68
C VAL A 263 16.03 -4.05 21.47
N ASN A 264 16.46 -3.49 22.60
CA ASN A 264 15.56 -2.68 23.44
C ASN A 264 15.23 -1.34 22.77
N SER A 265 14.03 -0.80 23.04
CA SER A 265 13.58 0.51 22.51
C SER A 265 14.56 1.64 22.82
N THR A 266 15.17 1.63 24.01
CA THR A 266 16.20 2.60 24.43
C THR A 266 17.52 2.49 23.68
N GLN A 267 17.74 1.41 22.93
CA GLN A 267 18.92 1.12 22.12
C GLN A 267 18.60 1.16 20.62
N GLY A 268 17.46 1.73 20.23
CA GLY A 268 17.05 1.83 18.82
C GLY A 268 16.36 0.58 18.28
N GLY A 269 15.96 -0.36 19.14
CA GLY A 269 15.13 -1.50 18.78
C GLY A 269 13.65 -1.28 18.99
N VAL A 270 12.88 -2.36 19.12
CA VAL A 270 11.44 -2.31 19.39
C VAL A 270 11.02 -3.09 20.64
N ARG A 271 11.96 -3.68 21.39
CA ARG A 271 11.63 -4.46 22.59
C ARG A 271 11.52 -3.59 23.83
N ALA A 272 10.44 -3.79 24.58
CA ALA A 272 10.23 -3.29 25.92
C ALA A 272 9.98 -4.46 26.88
N TYR A 273 9.94 -4.15 28.18
CA TYR A 273 9.53 -5.09 29.21
C TYR A 273 8.47 -4.44 30.09
N PHE A 274 7.32 -5.08 30.21
CA PHE A 274 6.33 -4.74 31.23
C PHE A 274 6.82 -5.28 32.60
N PRO A 275 6.51 -4.62 33.73
CA PRO A 275 6.85 -5.12 35.06
C PRO A 275 6.53 -6.61 35.25
N GLY A 276 7.45 -7.35 35.87
CA GLY A 276 7.40 -8.81 35.93
C GLY A 276 8.17 -9.53 34.83
N GLY A 277 8.85 -8.80 33.93
CA GLY A 277 9.74 -9.37 32.92
C GLY A 277 9.04 -9.80 31.62
N TYR A 278 7.79 -9.39 31.42
CA TYR A 278 7.03 -9.71 30.21
C TYR A 278 7.53 -8.88 29.03
N ALA A 279 8.10 -9.54 28.03
CA ALA A 279 8.60 -8.86 26.84
C ALA A 279 7.45 -8.31 25.99
N TRP A 280 7.63 -7.13 25.45
CA TRP A 280 6.65 -6.48 24.57
C TRP A 280 7.35 -5.89 23.34
N TYR A 281 6.67 -5.94 22.20
CA TYR A 281 7.18 -5.38 20.94
C TYR A 281 6.39 -4.11 20.62
N GLU A 282 7.04 -2.97 20.75
CA GLU A 282 6.42 -1.65 20.73
C GLU A 282 6.01 -1.21 19.33
N GLU A 283 4.73 -0.85 19.15
CA GLU A 283 4.28 -0.10 17.96
C GLU A 283 5.00 1.25 17.89
N TYR A 284 5.16 1.91 19.03
CA TYR A 284 5.87 3.17 19.21
C TYR A 284 6.90 2.98 20.33
N PRO A 285 8.21 2.84 20.03
CA PRO A 285 9.25 2.54 21.02
C PRO A 285 9.62 3.78 21.86
N THR A 286 8.65 4.33 22.58
CA THR A 286 8.83 5.51 23.43
C THR A 286 9.51 5.17 24.75
N THR A 287 10.00 6.20 25.43
CA THR A 287 10.47 6.11 26.82
C THR A 287 9.71 7.14 27.67
N PRO A 288 8.92 6.73 28.69
CA PRO A 288 8.59 5.35 29.05
C PRO A 288 7.79 4.60 27.96
N SER A 289 7.75 3.28 28.09
CA SER A 289 7.01 2.36 27.21
C SER A 289 5.51 2.63 27.18
N LEU A 290 4.87 2.35 26.04
CA LEU A 290 3.45 2.60 25.80
C LEU A 290 2.61 1.32 25.88
N PHE A 291 3.15 0.20 25.42
CA PHE A 291 2.46 -1.08 25.36
C PHE A 291 1.17 -1.02 24.52
N VAL A 292 1.27 -0.56 23.27
CA VAL A 292 0.10 -0.52 22.36
C VAL A 292 -0.31 -1.92 21.94
N LEU A 293 -1.59 -2.29 22.15
CA LEU A 293 -2.07 -3.66 21.96
C LEU A 293 -2.09 -4.11 20.49
N ASN A 294 -2.77 -3.35 19.63
CA ASN A 294 -2.97 -3.75 18.24
C ASN A 294 -1.65 -3.96 17.48
N GLY A 295 -0.67 -3.06 17.64
CA GLY A 295 0.61 -3.16 16.97
C GLY A 295 1.47 -4.31 17.51
N PHE A 296 1.38 -4.60 18.81
CA PHE A 296 2.02 -5.77 19.39
C PHE A 296 1.47 -7.06 18.78
N ILE A 297 0.15 -7.23 18.71
CA ILE A 297 -0.45 -8.44 18.13
C ILE A 297 -0.09 -8.58 16.64
N TYR A 298 -0.13 -7.51 15.85
CA TYR A 298 0.34 -7.56 14.45
C TYR A 298 1.81 -7.97 14.32
N SER A 299 2.65 -7.58 15.28
CA SER A 299 4.03 -8.01 15.33
C SER A 299 4.17 -9.52 15.56
N LEU A 300 3.31 -10.11 16.41
CA LEU A 300 3.26 -11.56 16.66
C LEU A 300 2.76 -12.33 15.44
N ILE A 301 1.76 -11.80 14.72
CA ILE A 301 1.26 -12.43 13.48
C ILE A 301 2.38 -12.52 12.43
N GLY A 302 3.20 -11.48 12.26
CA GLY A 302 4.37 -11.54 11.38
C GLY A 302 5.38 -12.60 11.81
N LEU A 303 5.70 -12.68 13.10
CA LEU A 303 6.59 -13.72 13.63
C LEU A 303 6.02 -15.13 13.42
N TYR A 304 4.70 -15.29 13.57
CA TYR A 304 4.01 -16.55 13.27
C TYR A 304 4.12 -16.93 11.79
N ASP A 305 3.81 -16.02 10.86
CA ASP A 305 3.94 -16.29 9.43
C ASP A 305 5.37 -16.77 9.08
N LEU A 306 6.39 -16.11 9.64
CA LEU A 306 7.79 -16.47 9.40
C LEU A 306 8.16 -17.81 10.02
N LYS A 307 7.75 -18.11 11.26
CA LYS A 307 8.11 -19.37 11.92
C LYS A 307 7.54 -20.57 11.17
N GLU A 308 6.31 -20.44 10.64
CA GLU A 308 5.62 -21.51 9.90
C GLU A 308 6.17 -21.72 8.48
N THR A 309 6.69 -20.66 7.85
CA THR A 309 7.15 -20.72 6.44
C THR A 309 8.66 -20.95 6.29
N SER A 310 9.43 -20.73 7.35
CA SER A 310 10.90 -20.91 7.34
C SER A 310 11.32 -22.21 8.02
N THR A 311 12.59 -22.58 7.90
CA THR A 311 13.19 -23.75 8.56
C THR A 311 14.49 -23.38 9.27
N GLY A 312 15.00 -24.29 10.10
CA GLY A 312 16.31 -24.14 10.75
C GLY A 312 16.38 -22.93 11.70
N PRO A 313 17.53 -22.22 11.76
CA PRO A 313 17.74 -21.13 12.72
C PRO A 313 16.76 -19.96 12.60
N VAL A 314 16.26 -19.68 11.39
CA VAL A 314 15.29 -18.60 11.15
C VAL A 314 13.96 -18.94 11.81
N SER A 315 13.46 -20.17 11.60
CA SER A 315 12.22 -20.65 12.22
C SER A 315 12.36 -20.72 13.74
N ALA A 316 13.49 -21.24 14.25
CA ALA A 316 13.76 -21.31 15.68
C ALA A 316 13.71 -19.93 16.35
N LYS A 317 14.39 -18.92 15.77
CA LYS A 317 14.38 -17.55 16.28
C LYS A 317 12.99 -16.90 16.23
N ALA A 318 12.28 -17.04 15.11
CA ALA A 318 10.93 -16.51 14.98
C ALA A 318 9.96 -17.16 15.98
N SER A 319 10.11 -18.47 16.21
CA SER A 319 9.35 -19.25 17.19
C SER A 319 9.61 -18.78 18.62
N GLU A 320 10.87 -18.56 19.01
CA GLU A 320 11.24 -18.04 20.33
C GLU A 320 10.60 -16.67 20.60
N LEU A 321 10.72 -15.74 19.65
CA LEU A 321 10.12 -14.41 19.76
C LEU A 321 8.59 -14.50 19.83
N PHE A 322 7.98 -15.28 18.94
CA PHE A 322 6.52 -15.47 18.94
C PHE A 322 6.03 -16.02 20.29
N ASN A 323 6.63 -17.09 20.79
CA ASN A 323 6.22 -17.75 22.03
C ASN A 323 6.39 -16.81 23.23
N THR A 324 7.52 -16.10 23.31
CA THR A 324 7.77 -15.10 24.37
C THR A 324 6.73 -13.98 24.35
N GLY A 325 6.40 -13.49 23.16
CA GLY A 325 5.37 -12.47 22.97
C GLY A 325 3.97 -12.98 23.30
N MET A 326 3.63 -14.21 22.92
CA MET A 326 2.34 -14.85 23.23
C MET A 326 2.16 -15.08 24.74
N THR A 327 3.20 -15.53 25.45
CA THR A 327 3.16 -15.59 26.92
C THR A 327 2.81 -14.23 27.51
N SER A 328 3.49 -13.17 27.05
CA SER A 328 3.25 -11.81 27.53
C SER A 328 1.84 -11.30 27.18
N LEU A 329 1.36 -11.55 25.96
CA LEU A 329 0.00 -11.18 25.54
C LEU A 329 -1.04 -11.83 26.44
N LYS A 330 -0.95 -13.15 26.65
CA LYS A 330 -1.94 -13.91 27.42
C LYS A 330 -2.01 -13.47 28.87
N THR A 331 -0.88 -13.10 29.46
CA THR A 331 -0.84 -12.56 30.81
C THR A 331 -1.37 -11.14 30.90
N LEU A 332 -1.07 -10.28 29.93
CA LEU A 332 -1.33 -8.83 30.03
C LEU A 332 -2.63 -8.40 29.38
N VAL A 333 -3.23 -9.19 28.48
CA VAL A 333 -4.48 -8.82 27.79
C VAL A 333 -5.62 -8.41 28.74
N PRO A 334 -5.78 -8.99 29.96
CA PRO A 334 -6.80 -8.52 30.91
C PRO A 334 -6.62 -7.06 31.35
N LEU A 335 -5.40 -6.52 31.34
CA LEU A 335 -5.13 -5.11 31.69
C LEU A 335 -5.70 -4.12 30.67
N PHE A 336 -6.02 -4.59 29.46
CA PHE A 336 -6.63 -3.79 28.41
C PHE A 336 -8.15 -3.82 28.48
N ASP A 337 -8.76 -4.65 29.33
CA ASP A 337 -10.21 -4.76 29.47
C ASP A 337 -10.74 -3.71 30.45
N THR A 338 -11.67 -2.86 30.03
CA THR A 338 -12.30 -1.87 30.92
C THR A 338 -13.63 -2.36 31.52
N GLY A 339 -14.07 -3.57 31.17
CA GLY A 339 -15.39 -4.12 31.51
C GLY A 339 -16.52 -3.63 30.59
N TRP A 340 -16.23 -2.77 29.60
CA TRP A 340 -17.22 -2.22 28.65
C TRP A 340 -16.60 -1.84 27.30
N GLY A 341 -15.32 -2.15 27.11
CA GLY A 341 -14.52 -1.82 25.95
C GLY A 341 -13.07 -2.26 26.18
N SER A 342 -12.18 -1.91 25.27
CA SER A 342 -10.75 -2.14 25.43
C SER A 342 -9.96 -0.83 25.47
N LEU A 343 -8.82 -0.82 26.14
CA LEU A 343 -7.82 0.23 26.06
C LEU A 343 -6.95 0.07 24.81
N TYR A 344 -6.48 1.17 24.26
CA TYR A 344 -5.56 1.18 23.12
C TYR A 344 -4.12 0.87 23.55
N ASP A 345 -3.72 1.38 24.72
CA ASP A 345 -2.38 1.24 25.28
C ASP A 345 -2.40 1.36 26.81
N LEU A 346 -1.27 1.06 27.45
CA LEU A 346 -1.11 1.10 28.91
C LEU A 346 -0.42 2.38 29.40
N ARG A 347 -0.54 3.50 28.66
CA ARG A 347 0.10 4.78 29.04
C ARG A 347 -0.25 5.27 30.45
N HIS A 348 -1.41 4.89 30.95
CA HIS A 348 -1.91 5.26 32.28
C HIS A 348 -1.20 4.51 33.42
N PHE A 349 -0.55 3.38 33.13
CA PHE A 349 0.33 2.68 34.08
C PHE A 349 1.76 3.23 34.04
N THR A 350 2.23 3.66 32.86
CA THR A 350 3.65 3.97 32.64
C THR A 350 3.97 5.46 32.71
N THR A 351 2.99 6.32 32.44
CA THR A 351 3.16 7.76 32.36
C THR A 351 2.31 8.42 33.44
N SER A 352 2.97 9.04 34.42
CA SER A 352 2.30 9.72 35.51
C SER A 352 1.35 10.81 34.98
N ARG A 353 0.17 10.91 35.60
CA ARG A 353 -0.84 11.97 35.35
C ARG A 353 -1.44 11.95 33.92
N VAL A 354 -1.43 10.80 33.25
CA VAL A 354 -2.12 10.60 31.97
C VAL A 354 -3.30 9.63 32.18
N PRO A 355 -4.53 9.97 31.73
CA PRO A 355 -5.68 9.07 31.86
C PRO A 355 -5.53 7.84 30.95
N PRO A 356 -6.29 6.76 31.22
CA PRO A 356 -6.43 5.64 30.29
C PRO A 356 -6.86 6.14 28.92
N LYS A 357 -6.42 5.45 27.86
CA LYS A 357 -6.82 5.77 26.48
C LYS A 357 -7.74 4.67 25.97
N PRO A 358 -9.06 4.84 26.06
CA PRO A 358 -10.01 3.92 25.44
C PRO A 358 -9.73 3.78 23.94
N ALA A 359 -9.75 2.56 23.45
CA ALA A 359 -9.78 2.30 22.02
C ALA A 359 -11.11 2.82 21.46
N ARG A 360 -11.04 3.56 20.35
CA ARG A 360 -12.24 3.83 19.55
C ARG A 360 -12.80 2.51 19.03
N TRP A 361 -14.09 2.48 18.68
CA TRP A 361 -14.77 1.24 18.31
C TRP A 361 -14.13 0.49 17.14
N ASP A 362 -13.51 1.19 16.18
CA ASP A 362 -12.74 0.59 15.09
C ASP A 362 -11.49 -0.16 15.59
N TYR A 363 -10.74 0.42 16.53
CA TYR A 363 -9.65 -0.27 17.21
C TYR A 363 -10.15 -1.41 18.10
N HIS A 364 -11.27 -1.25 18.79
CA HIS A 364 -11.86 -2.32 19.57
C HIS A 364 -12.23 -3.53 18.69
N THR A 365 -12.87 -3.31 17.54
CA THR A 365 -13.14 -4.37 16.56
C THR A 365 -11.87 -4.97 15.96
N THR A 366 -10.80 -4.18 15.85
CA THR A 366 -9.48 -4.66 15.43
C THR A 366 -8.91 -5.62 16.47
N HIS A 367 -8.94 -5.25 17.75
CA HIS A 367 -8.48 -6.13 18.83
C HIS A 367 -9.26 -7.44 18.89
N ILE A 368 -10.59 -7.39 18.75
CA ILE A 368 -11.45 -8.60 18.68
C ILE A 368 -11.00 -9.50 17.53
N THR A 369 -10.87 -8.94 16.32
CA THR A 369 -10.46 -9.70 15.11
C THR A 369 -9.08 -10.34 15.29
N GLN A 370 -8.15 -9.60 15.90
CA GLN A 370 -6.81 -10.07 16.20
C GLN A 370 -6.79 -11.22 17.20
N LEU A 371 -7.55 -11.11 18.30
CA LEU A 371 -7.65 -12.18 19.31
C LEU A 371 -8.36 -13.41 18.76
N LEU A 372 -9.41 -13.24 17.96
CA LEU A 372 -10.07 -14.36 17.27
C LEU A 372 -9.09 -15.09 16.34
N LEU A 373 -8.30 -14.36 15.56
CA LEU A 373 -7.26 -14.95 14.72
C LEU A 373 -6.24 -15.74 15.56
N LEU A 374 -5.72 -15.16 16.65
CA LEU A 374 -4.77 -15.86 17.51
C LEU A 374 -5.38 -17.07 18.23
N SER A 375 -6.66 -17.03 18.59
CA SER A 375 -7.36 -18.17 19.21
C SER A 375 -7.52 -19.38 18.29
N ALA A 376 -7.44 -19.17 16.97
CA ALA A 376 -7.38 -20.26 16.01
C ALA A 376 -5.98 -20.90 15.93
N LEU A 377 -4.95 -20.24 16.47
CA LEU A 377 -3.55 -20.66 16.44
C LEU A 377 -3.04 -21.18 17.79
N ASP A 378 -3.59 -20.69 18.90
CA ASP A 378 -3.26 -21.08 20.29
C ASP A 378 -4.56 -21.43 21.03
N PRO A 379 -4.69 -22.64 21.61
CA PRO A 379 -5.92 -23.10 22.25
C PRO A 379 -6.19 -22.48 23.63
N ASP A 380 -5.31 -21.61 24.14
CA ASP A 380 -5.49 -20.97 25.44
C ASP A 380 -6.81 -20.17 25.51
N PRO A 381 -7.70 -20.49 26.46
CA PRO A 381 -9.04 -19.90 26.50
C PRO A 381 -9.03 -18.39 26.71
N VAL A 382 -7.97 -17.81 27.30
CA VAL A 382 -7.92 -16.37 27.58
C VAL A 382 -8.11 -15.52 26.32
N LEU A 383 -7.65 -16.00 25.16
CA LEU A 383 -7.76 -15.29 23.89
C LEU A 383 -9.21 -15.28 23.39
N ARG A 384 -9.83 -16.46 23.31
CA ARG A 384 -11.21 -16.60 22.83
C ARG A 384 -12.20 -15.97 23.80
N ASP A 385 -12.07 -16.26 25.09
CA ASP A 385 -12.98 -15.76 26.13
C ASP A 385 -12.94 -14.22 26.21
N THR A 386 -11.76 -13.63 26.02
CA THR A 386 -11.61 -12.17 25.94
C THR A 386 -12.23 -11.61 24.66
N ALA A 387 -12.00 -12.25 23.50
CA ALA A 387 -12.58 -11.80 22.24
C ALA A 387 -14.12 -11.87 22.24
N GLU A 388 -14.69 -12.94 22.78
CA GLU A 388 -16.15 -13.12 22.93
C GLU A 388 -16.73 -12.05 23.86
N ARG A 389 -16.13 -11.86 25.04
CA ARG A 389 -16.55 -10.82 25.98
C ARG A 389 -16.43 -9.41 25.38
N TRP A 390 -15.38 -9.11 24.62
CA TRP A 390 -15.24 -7.83 23.92
C TRP A 390 -16.27 -7.65 22.80
N THR A 391 -16.63 -8.73 22.11
CA THR A 391 -17.71 -8.71 21.11
C THR A 391 -19.04 -8.31 21.76
N GLU A 392 -19.31 -8.77 22.98
CA GLU A 392 -20.50 -8.37 23.73
C GLU A 392 -20.56 -6.85 24.02
N TYR A 393 -19.42 -6.21 24.22
CA TYR A 393 -19.34 -4.77 24.48
C TYR A 393 -19.81 -3.92 23.30
N LEU A 394 -19.71 -4.42 22.07
CA LEU A 394 -20.29 -3.79 20.86
C LEU A 394 -21.81 -3.67 20.94
N HIS A 395 -22.45 -4.50 21.77
CA HIS A 395 -23.89 -4.53 21.99
C HIS A 395 -24.32 -3.88 23.31
N GLY A 396 -23.41 -3.12 23.95
CA GLY A 396 -23.71 -2.38 25.18
C GLY A 396 -23.72 -3.24 26.45
N LYS A 397 -23.37 -4.53 26.36
CA LYS A 397 -23.14 -5.37 27.54
C LYS A 397 -21.92 -4.86 28.31
N ARG A 398 -21.91 -5.13 29.61
CA ARG A 398 -20.82 -4.76 30.52
C ARG A 398 -20.48 -5.95 31.40
N ALA A 399 -19.24 -6.03 31.85
CA ALA A 399 -18.84 -6.95 32.91
C ALA A 399 -19.70 -6.71 34.15
N SER A 400 -20.04 -7.79 34.85
CA SER A 400 -20.79 -7.72 36.11
C SER A 400 -20.05 -6.83 37.12
N HIS A 401 -20.80 -6.00 37.84
CA HIS A 401 -20.31 -5.30 39.02
C HIS A 401 -20.67 -6.09 40.29
N ASN A 402 -20.06 -5.73 41.41
CA ASN A 402 -20.30 -6.32 42.73
C ASN A 402 -21.67 -5.97 43.32
#